data_AF-A0A7C1KUJ6-F1
#
_entry.id   AF-A0A7C1KUJ6-F1
#
_cell.length_a   1.000
_cell.length_b   1.000
_cell.length_c   1.000
_cell.angle_alpha   90.00
_cell.angle_beta   90.00
_cell.angle_gamma   90.00
#
_symmetry.space_group_name_H-M   'P 1'
#
loop_
_entity.id
_entity.type
_entity.pdbx_description
1 polymer ?
#
loop_
_entity_poly.entity_id
_entity_poly.type
_entity_poly.pdbx_seq_one_letter_code
_entity_poly.pdbx_strand_id
1 'polypeptide(L)'
;MGWSVNQEVMIQIDCDFHIHSRFSAATSKKMTLETISEGAHQKGLNVIATGDALNKFWLEEIEELSFKNGLGEQNGCRFIVTTEVEDRN
;
A
#
# COMPACT_ATOMS: atom_id res chain seq x y z
N MET A 1 26.05 17.98 -36.60
CA MET A 1 25.24 16.74 -36.52
C MET A 1 25.05 16.41 -35.05
N GLY A 2 23.99 16.94 -34.43
CA GLY A 2 23.64 16.62 -33.05
C GLY A 2 22.80 15.35 -33.06
N TRP A 3 23.24 14.30 -32.36
CA TRP A 3 22.44 13.10 -32.16
C TRP A 3 21.40 13.41 -31.08
N SER A 4 20.12 13.25 -31.44
CA SER A 4 19.01 13.31 -30.49
C SER A 4 19.11 12.08 -29.59
N VAL A 5 19.45 12.28 -28.32
CA VAL A 5 19.38 11.21 -27.32
C VAL A 5 17.90 11.08 -26.96
N ASN A 6 17.27 9.97 -27.37
CA ASN A 6 15.95 9.61 -26.86
C ASN A 6 16.13 9.28 -25.37
N GLN A 7 15.81 10.22 -24.48
CA GLN A 7 15.69 9.92 -23.06
C GLN A 7 14.37 9.15 -22.87
N GLU A 8 14.46 7.82 -22.74
CA GLU A 8 13.36 7.04 -22.22
C GLU A 8 12.98 7.60 -20.84
N VAL A 9 11.71 7.98 -20.68
CA VAL A 9 11.19 8.41 -19.39
C VAL A 9 11.10 7.16 -18.51
N MET A 10 12.08 6.94 -17.64
CA MET A 10 12.01 5.88 -16.66
C MET A 10 10.97 6.24 -15.60
N ILE A 11 9.87 5.51 -15.57
CA ILE A 11 8.89 5.60 -14.48
C ILE A 11 9.45 4.81 -13.30
N GLN A 12 9.87 5.51 -12.25
CA GLN A 12 10.22 4.91 -10.96
C GLN A 12 8.98 4.85 -10.07
N ILE A 13 8.76 3.72 -9.42
CA ILE A 13 7.67 3.51 -8.46
C ILE A 13 8.30 2.99 -7.17
N ASP A 14 8.18 3.78 -6.10
CA ASP A 14 8.62 3.39 -4.77
C ASP A 14 7.45 2.75 -4.02
N CYS A 15 7.71 1.61 -3.39
CA CYS A 15 6.66 0.80 -2.75
C CYS A 15 7.12 0.10 -1.47
N ASP A 16 6.14 -0.22 -0.63
CA ASP A 16 6.32 -1.01 0.60
C ASP A 16 5.20 -2.04 0.69
N PHE A 17 5.52 -3.33 0.61
CA PHE A 17 4.55 -4.42 0.48
C PHE A 17 4.33 -5.24 1.75
N HIS A 18 4.99 -4.87 2.85
CA HIS A 18 4.81 -5.56 4.13
C HIS A 18 4.61 -4.53 5.23
N ILE A 19 3.35 -4.34 5.60
CA ILE A 19 2.95 -3.59 6.79
C ILE A 19 1.90 -4.38 7.55
N HIS A 20 1.56 -3.91 8.75
CA HIS A 20 0.47 -4.45 9.54
C HIS A 20 -0.59 -3.38 9.82
N SER A 21 -1.83 -3.84 9.91
CA SER A 21 -2.98 -3.04 10.34
C SER A 21 -3.00 -2.89 11.86
N ARG A 22 -3.91 -2.04 12.37
CA ARG A 22 -4.16 -1.92 13.81
C ARG A 22 -4.70 -3.19 14.50
N PHE A 23 -5.05 -4.21 13.72
CA PHE A 23 -5.58 -5.49 14.20
C PHE A 23 -4.48 -6.52 14.49
N SER A 24 -3.27 -6.32 13.97
CA SER A 24 -2.12 -7.14 14.34
C SER A 24 -1.65 -6.89 15.76
N ALA A 25 -1.06 -7.92 16.37
CA ALA A 25 -0.44 -7.82 17.68
C ALA A 25 0.71 -6.80 17.66
N ALA A 26 0.93 -6.11 18.78
CA ALA A 26 2.00 -5.12 18.95
C ALA A 26 2.07 -4.00 17.89
N THR A 27 0.99 -3.76 17.13
CA THR A 27 0.91 -2.71 16.12
C THR A 27 0.17 -1.47 16.63
N SER A 28 0.55 -0.28 16.15
CA SER A 28 -0.07 0.99 16.55
C SER A 28 -1.56 1.02 16.21
N LYS A 29 -2.39 1.54 17.13
CA LYS A 29 -3.83 1.76 16.88
C LYS A 29 -4.11 2.81 15.81
N LYS A 30 -3.10 3.59 15.43
CA LYS A 30 -3.16 4.56 14.34
C LYS A 30 -2.91 3.94 12.95
N MET A 31 -2.67 2.64 12.85
CA MET A 31 -2.56 1.97 11.54
C MET A 31 -3.95 1.78 10.90
N THR A 32 -4.54 2.88 10.47
CA THR A 32 -5.77 2.97 9.66
C THR A 32 -5.40 3.27 8.21
N LEU A 33 -6.28 2.98 7.24
CA LEU A 33 -6.01 3.25 5.82
C LEU A 33 -5.68 4.73 5.58
N GLU A 34 -6.35 5.63 6.30
CA GLU A 34 -6.11 7.07 6.25
C GLU A 34 -4.67 7.42 6.69
N THR A 35 -4.28 7.06 7.91
CA THR A 35 -2.94 7.39 8.41
C THR A 35 -1.83 6.67 7.64
N ILE A 36 -2.09 5.44 7.15
CA ILE A 36 -1.15 4.71 6.29
C ILE A 36 -0.94 5.48 4.97
N SER A 37 -2.02 5.96 4.34
CA SER A 37 -1.95 6.73 3.09
C SER A 37 -1.19 8.06 3.27
N GLU A 38 -1.41 8.76 4.38
CA GLU A 38 -0.71 10.00 4.71
C GLU A 38 0.79 9.76 4.95
N GLY A 39 1.14 8.71 5.70
CA GLY A 39 2.52 8.31 5.95
C GLY A 39 3.23 7.87 4.67
N ALA A 40 2.54 7.12 3.80
CA ALA A 40 3.05 6.72 2.49
C ALA A 40 3.37 7.94 1.63
N HIS A 41 2.47 8.93 1.60
CA HIS A 41 2.69 10.18 0.89
C HIS A 41 3.90 10.95 1.43
N GLN A 42 4.01 11.10 2.76
CA GLN A 42 5.15 11.76 3.40
C GLN A 42 6.49 11.05 3.13
N LYS A 43 6.47 9.72 3.02
CA LYS A 43 7.64 8.88 2.72
C LYS A 43 7.99 8.84 1.22
N GLY A 44 7.11 9.33 0.35
CA GLY A 44 7.30 9.30 -1.11
C GLY A 44 6.91 7.98 -1.78
N LEU A 45 6.09 7.15 -1.12
CA LEU A 45 5.65 5.87 -1.67
C LEU A 45 4.47 6.07 -2.63
N ASN A 46 4.57 5.46 -3.82
CA ASN A 46 3.51 5.46 -4.81
C ASN A 46 2.47 4.37 -4.56
N VAL A 47 2.91 3.22 -4.03
CA VAL A 47 2.06 2.06 -3.71
C VAL A 47 2.45 1.51 -2.34
N ILE A 48 1.47 1.18 -1.52
CA ILE A 48 1.67 0.55 -0.21
C ILE A 48 0.77 -0.68 -0.07
N ALA A 49 1.22 -1.66 0.71
CA ALA A 49 0.40 -2.81 1.08
C ALA A 49 -0.77 -2.40 1.99
N THR A 50 -1.87 -3.17 1.94
CA THR A 50 -2.90 -3.11 2.99
C THR A 50 -2.41 -3.79 4.28
N GLY A 51 -1.60 -4.86 4.16
CA GLY A 51 -1.31 -5.77 5.27
C GLY A 51 -2.56 -6.50 5.76
N ASP A 52 -2.37 -7.61 6.49
CA ASP A 52 -3.40 -8.31 7.26
C ASP A 52 -4.76 -8.57 6.58
N ALA A 53 -4.81 -8.69 5.25
CA ALA A 53 -6.08 -8.74 4.51
C ALA A 53 -6.97 -9.94 4.85
N LEU A 54 -6.45 -10.96 5.55
CA LEU A 54 -7.24 -12.09 6.05
C LEU A 54 -7.93 -11.81 7.39
N ASN A 55 -7.69 -10.66 8.02
CA ASN A 55 -8.47 -10.23 9.17
C ASN A 55 -9.83 -9.68 8.70
N LYS A 56 -10.93 -10.27 9.18
CA LYS A 56 -12.29 -9.92 8.75
C LYS A 56 -12.61 -8.42 8.87
N PHE A 57 -12.32 -7.81 10.02
CA PHE A 57 -12.66 -6.40 10.25
C PHE A 57 -11.79 -5.46 9.42
N TRP A 58 -10.53 -5.84 9.20
CA TRP A 58 -9.66 -5.08 8.32
C TRP A 58 -10.08 -5.19 6.86
N LEU A 59 -10.50 -6.37 6.42
CA LEU A 59 -11.00 -6.60 5.07
C LEU A 59 -12.24 -5.75 4.78
N GLU A 60 -13.18 -5.66 5.73
CA GLU A 60 -14.35 -4.78 5.62
C GLU A 60 -13.93 -3.32 5.35
N GLU A 61 -12.87 -2.83 6.00
CA GLU A 61 -12.35 -1.48 5.77
C GLU A 61 -11.60 -1.34 4.43
N ILE A 62 -10.84 -2.37 4.03
CA ILE A 62 -10.16 -2.41 2.73
C ILE A 62 -11.19 -2.34 1.60
N GLU A 63 -12.32 -3.04 1.72
CA GLU A 63 -13.38 -3.09 0.71
C GLU A 63 -14.07 -1.73 0.48
N GLU A 64 -13.97 -0.79 1.42
CA GLU A 64 -14.46 0.59 1.27
C GLU A 64 -13.55 1.45 0.35
N LEU A 65 -12.35 0.98 -0.01
CA LEU A 65 -11.48 1.66 -0.95
C LEU A 65 -12.05 1.63 -2.37
N SER A 66 -11.78 2.69 -3.14
CA SER A 66 -12.09 2.67 -4.57
C SER A 66 -11.04 1.84 -5.32
N PHE A 67 -11.43 0.70 -5.86
CA PHE A 67 -10.52 -0.18 -6.61
C PHE A 67 -10.52 0.09 -8.10
N LYS A 68 -9.32 0.14 -8.68
CA LYS A 68 -9.09 0.17 -10.13
C LYS A 68 -7.87 -0.68 -10.48
N ASN A 69 -8.04 -1.63 -11.40
CA ASN A 69 -6.98 -2.55 -11.85
C ASN A 69 -6.27 -3.30 -10.70
N GLY A 70 -7.02 -3.72 -9.67
CA GLY A 70 -6.48 -4.44 -8.53
C GLY A 70 -5.76 -3.57 -7.48
N LEU A 71 -5.83 -2.24 -7.61
CA LEU A 71 -5.28 -1.29 -6.65
C LEU A 71 -6.41 -0.48 -6.02
N GLY A 72 -6.45 -0.43 -4.70
CA GLY A 72 -7.29 0.50 -3.94
C GLY A 72 -6.68 1.91 -3.96
N GLU A 73 -7.48 2.93 -3.72
CA GLU A 73 -6.99 4.31 -3.65
C GLU A 73 -7.56 5.03 -2.43
N GLN A 74 -6.69 5.73 -1.70
CA GLN A 74 -7.08 6.69 -0.67
C GLN A 74 -6.05 7.81 -0.60
N ASN A 75 -6.53 9.05 -0.54
CA ASN A 75 -5.69 10.25 -0.44
C ASN A 75 -4.58 10.33 -1.52
N GLY A 76 -4.85 9.83 -2.73
CA GLY A 76 -3.86 9.78 -3.81
C GLY A 76 -2.75 8.74 -3.65
N CYS A 77 -2.77 7.93 -2.58
CA CYS A 77 -1.93 6.77 -2.40
C CYS A 77 -2.65 5.51 -2.89
N ARG A 78 -1.92 4.61 -3.56
CA ARG A 78 -2.47 3.33 -4.05
C ARG A 78 -2.18 2.21 -3.07
N PHE A 79 -3.16 1.37 -2.83
CA PHE A 79 -3.06 0.19 -1.99
C PHE A 79 -3.07 -1.08 -2.83
N ILE A 80 -2.17 -2.01 -2.51
CA ILE A 80 -2.23 -3.39 -3.02
C ILE A 80 -2.59 -4.33 -1.86
N VAL A 81 -3.52 -5.25 -2.11
CA VAL A 81 -4.01 -6.17 -1.07
C VAL A 81 -2.95 -7.23 -0.79
N THR A 82 -2.45 -7.28 0.45
CA THR A 82 -1.47 -8.26 0.91
C THR A 82 -1.80 -8.78 2.30
N THR A 83 -1.22 -9.92 2.67
CA THR A 83 -1.31 -10.49 4.02
C THR A 83 -0.03 -11.26 4.32
N GLU A 84 0.34 -11.33 5.60
CA GLU A 84 1.32 -12.28 6.12
C GLU A 84 0.57 -13.42 6.81
N VAL A 85 1.14 -14.63 6.81
CA VAL A 85 0.63 -15.79 7.54
C VAL A 85 1.78 -16.48 8.28
N GLU A 86 1.51 -16.96 9.49
CA GLU A 86 2.43 -17.79 10.27
C GLU A 86 1.88 -19.24 10.29
N ASP A 87 2.71 -20.20 9.89
CA ASP A 87 2.37 -21.62 9.98
C ASP A 87 2.81 -22.19 11.33
N ARG A 88 2.13 -23.26 11.77
CA ARG A 88 2.51 -24.04 12.95
C ARG A 88 3.40 -25.19 12.48
N ASN A 89 4.72 -24.99 12.47
CA ASN A 89 5.66 -26.11 12.36
C ASN A 89 5.31 -27.23 13.35
#